data_AF-A0A8B7E8Y0-F1
#
_entry.id   AF-A0A8B7E8Y0-F1
#
_cell.length_a   1.000
_cell.length_b   1.000
_cell.length_c   1.000
_cell.angle_alpha   90.00
_cell.angle_beta   90.00
_cell.angle_gamma   90.00
#
_symmetry.space_group_name_H-M   'P 1'
#
loop_
_entity.id
_entity.type
_entity.pdbx_description
1 polymer ?
#
loop_
_entity_poly.entity_id
_entity_poly.type
_entity_poly.pdbx_seq_one_letter_code
_entity_poly.pdbx_strand_id
1 'polypeptide(L)'
;MLNLFIAVIMDNFAFLTEDSSILGPHHLDEVVTVWSDFDPRATGRIKHTEVCELLRQMLPPVGLGRRCLKVLAYKRLVKMNMTLYKDGTVDFNGTFFALVRTGLEVYTEN
;
A
#
# COMPACT_ATOMS: atom_id res chain seq x y z
N MET A 1 9.17 -27.69 -26.99
CA MET A 1 8.53 -28.04 -25.71
C MET A 1 9.38 -27.66 -24.49
N LEU A 2 10.69 -27.88 -24.50
CA LEU A 2 11.57 -27.56 -23.37
C LEU A 2 11.55 -26.07 -22.96
N ASN A 3 11.55 -25.16 -23.93
CA ASN A 3 11.49 -23.71 -23.68
C ASN A 3 10.20 -23.27 -22.97
N LEU A 4 9.08 -23.93 -23.24
CA LEU A 4 7.80 -23.63 -22.60
C LEU A 4 7.82 -24.10 -21.13
N PHE A 5 8.48 -25.23 -20.88
CA PHE A 5 8.67 -25.76 -19.53
C PHE A 5 9.60 -24.89 -18.70
N ILE A 6 10.69 -24.40 -19.30
CA ILE A 6 11.61 -23.45 -18.66
C ILE A 6 10.89 -22.13 -18.35
N ALA A 7 10.08 -21.60 -19.27
CA ALA A 7 9.30 -20.39 -19.02
C ALA A 7 8.33 -20.55 -17.84
N VAL A 8 7.55 -21.63 -17.81
CA VAL A 8 6.63 -21.92 -16.70
C VAL A 8 7.38 -22.10 -15.38
N ILE A 9 8.51 -22.81 -15.37
CA ILE A 9 9.30 -23.00 -14.15
C ILE A 9 9.91 -21.67 -13.69
N MET A 10 10.49 -20.86 -14.57
CA MET A 10 11.07 -19.56 -14.19
C MET A 10 10.04 -18.60 -13.60
N ASP A 11 8.84 -18.54 -14.18
CA ASP A 11 7.76 -17.68 -13.66
C ASP A 11 7.31 -18.15 -12.26
N ASN A 12 7.20 -19.46 -12.04
CA ASN A 12 6.87 -20.01 -10.73
C ASN A 12 8.01 -19.85 -9.71
N PHE A 13 9.27 -19.97 -10.16
CA PHE A 13 10.42 -19.83 -9.28
C PHE A 13 10.61 -18.38 -8.84
N ALA A 14 10.38 -17.41 -9.75
CA ALA A 14 10.42 -15.99 -9.44
C ALA A 14 9.43 -15.62 -8.33
N PHE A 15 8.22 -16.19 -8.34
CA PHE A 15 7.25 -16.06 -7.26
C PHE A 15 7.73 -16.70 -5.94
N LEU A 16 8.34 -17.89 -6.01
CA LEU A 16 8.82 -18.62 -4.82
C LEU A 16 10.06 -17.99 -4.16
N THR A 17 10.88 -17.26 -4.92
CA THR A 17 12.07 -16.55 -4.43
C THR A 17 11.84 -15.06 -4.23
N GLU A 18 10.59 -14.58 -4.34
CA GLU A 18 10.28 -13.16 -4.17
C GLU A 18 10.64 -12.72 -2.75
N ASP A 19 11.54 -11.74 -2.65
CA ASP A 19 11.95 -11.17 -1.38
C ASP A 19 10.75 -10.41 -0.80
N SER A 20 10.15 -10.93 0.27
CA SER A 20 8.98 -10.35 0.92
C SER A 20 9.25 -8.97 1.54
N SER A 21 10.52 -8.54 1.60
CA SER A 21 10.85 -7.15 1.94
C SER A 21 10.59 -6.16 0.79
N ILE A 22 10.43 -6.66 -0.44
CA ILE A 22 10.10 -5.88 -1.63
C ILE A 22 8.58 -5.85 -1.82
N LEU A 23 8.05 -4.72 -2.29
CA LEU A 23 6.62 -4.53 -2.50
C LEU A 23 6.10 -5.42 -3.64
N GLY A 24 5.61 -6.62 -3.30
CA GLY A 24 4.90 -7.52 -4.20
C GLY A 24 3.36 -7.40 -4.18
N PRO A 25 2.64 -8.15 -5.06
CA PRO A 25 1.18 -8.10 -5.19
C PRO A 25 0.40 -8.44 -3.91
N HIS A 26 0.92 -9.37 -3.11
CA HIS A 26 0.28 -9.80 -1.85
C HIS A 26 0.18 -8.66 -0.82
N HIS A 27 1.11 -7.70 -0.84
CA HIS A 27 1.01 -6.50 -0.01
C HIS A 27 -0.11 -5.57 -0.48
N LEU A 28 -0.44 -5.57 -1.78
CA LEU A 28 -1.53 -4.76 -2.32
C LEU A 28 -2.89 -5.34 -1.89
N ASP A 29 -3.01 -6.66 -1.81
CA ASP A 29 -4.19 -7.33 -1.26
C ASP A 29 -4.41 -6.99 0.22
N GLU A 30 -3.32 -6.85 0.99
CA GLU A 30 -3.38 -6.37 2.38
C GLU A 30 -3.97 -4.95 2.46
N VAL A 31 -3.59 -4.04 1.55
CA VAL A 31 -4.15 -2.68 1.49
C VAL A 31 -5.65 -2.70 1.26
N VAL A 32 -6.13 -3.51 0.31
CA VAL A 32 -7.57 -3.64 0.02
C VAL A 32 -8.31 -4.21 1.23
N THR A 33 -7.75 -5.25 1.84
CA THR A 33 -8.34 -5.93 3.00
C THR A 33 -8.46 -4.95 4.18
N VAL A 34 -7.38 -4.29 4.56
CA VAL A 34 -7.38 -3.34 5.69
C VAL A 34 -8.26 -2.13 5.37
N TRP A 35 -8.26 -1.61 4.14
CA TRP A 35 -9.16 -0.52 3.76
C TRP A 35 -10.63 -0.87 4.00
N SER A 36 -11.04 -2.10 3.72
CA SER A 36 -12.42 -2.54 3.91
C SER A 36 -12.90 -2.47 5.37
N ASP A 37 -11.97 -2.55 6.34
CA ASP A 37 -12.29 -2.37 7.76
C ASP A 37 -12.64 -0.90 8.10
N PHE A 38 -12.10 0.05 7.34
CA PHE A 38 -12.36 1.49 7.51
C PHE A 38 -13.49 2.00 6.62
N ASP A 39 -13.75 1.35 5.49
CA ASP A 39 -14.85 1.67 4.55
C ASP A 39 -15.75 0.45 4.28
N PRO A 40 -16.48 -0.05 5.30
CA PRO A 40 -17.30 -1.27 5.19
C PRO A 40 -18.49 -1.11 4.22
N ARG A 41 -18.81 0.12 3.82
CA ARG A 41 -19.88 0.44 2.87
C ARG A 41 -19.39 0.63 1.45
N ALA A 42 -18.09 0.45 1.20
CA ALA A 42 -17.45 0.66 -0.11
C ALA A 42 -17.78 2.03 -0.73
N THR A 43 -17.75 3.08 0.10
CA THR A 43 -17.96 4.47 -0.35
C THR A 43 -16.78 4.99 -1.18
N GLY A 44 -15.63 4.31 -1.10
CA GLY A 44 -14.38 4.67 -1.74
C GLY A 44 -13.65 5.80 -1.03
N ARG A 45 -14.09 6.23 0.17
CA ARG A 45 -13.53 7.37 0.89
C ARG A 45 -13.48 7.14 2.39
N ILE A 46 -12.38 7.57 3.02
CA ILE A 46 -12.21 7.57 4.47
C ILE A 46 -11.63 8.91 4.94
N LYS A 47 -11.68 9.20 6.24
CA LYS A 47 -11.07 10.42 6.78
C LYS A 47 -9.55 10.30 6.75
N HIS A 48 -8.85 11.40 6.46
CA HIS A 48 -7.38 11.42 6.47
C HIS A 48 -6.77 10.98 7.82
N THR A 49 -7.50 11.17 8.93
CA THR A 49 -7.09 10.70 10.27
C THR A 49 -7.09 9.18 10.39
N GLU A 50 -8.00 8.50 9.67
CA GLU A 50 -8.12 7.04 9.66
C GLU A 50 -6.99 6.40 8.85
N VAL A 51 -6.51 7.08 7.80
CA VAL A 51 -5.36 6.64 7.00
C VAL A 51 -4.11 6.41 7.86
N CYS A 52 -3.91 7.24 8.90
CA CYS A 52 -2.80 7.06 9.83
C CYS A 52 -2.90 5.75 10.63
N GLU A 53 -4.10 5.35 11.03
CA GLU A 53 -4.31 4.09 11.74
C GLU A 53 -4.27 2.90 10.77
N LEU A 54 -4.81 3.06 9.54
CA LEU A 54 -4.71 2.09 8.45
C LEU A 54 -3.24 1.74 8.16
N LEU A 55 -2.36 2.74 8.02
CA LEU A 55 -0.92 2.56 7.83
C LEU A 55 -0.25 1.74 8.94
N ARG A 56 -0.75 1.84 10.18
CA ARG A 56 -0.21 1.10 11.34
C ARG A 56 -0.74 -0.32 11.42
N GLN A 57 -1.88 -0.62 10.81
CA GLN A 57 -2.43 -1.97 10.80
C GLN A 57 -1.67 -2.88 9.83
N MET A 58 -1.22 -2.33 8.70
CA MET A 58 -0.42 -3.02 7.70
C MET A 58 1.06 -3.09 8.08
N LEU A 59 1.76 -4.13 7.64
CA LEU A 59 3.21 -4.29 7.86
C LEU A 59 4.05 -3.64 6.75
N PRO A 60 5.33 -3.31 7.00
CA PRO A 60 6.27 -3.01 5.91
C PRO A 60 6.27 -4.14 4.87
N PRO A 61 6.43 -3.83 3.57
CA PRO A 61 6.88 -2.56 2.98
C PRO A 61 5.78 -1.52 2.71
N VAL A 62 4.49 -1.89 2.71
CA VAL A 62 3.39 -0.97 2.35
C VAL A 62 2.86 -0.18 3.55
N GLY A 63 2.85 -0.81 4.73
CA GLY A 63 2.48 -0.21 6.00
C GLY A 63 3.68 0.13 6.88
N LEU A 64 3.39 0.32 8.17
CA LEU A 64 4.36 0.74 9.19
C LEU A 64 4.41 -0.20 10.39
N GLY A 65 3.42 -1.07 10.54
CA GLY A 65 3.26 -1.98 11.66
C GLY A 65 2.73 -1.32 12.94
N ARG A 66 2.09 -2.15 13.78
CA ARG A 66 1.31 -1.70 14.94
C ARG A 66 2.13 -0.96 15.99
N ARG A 67 3.44 -1.24 16.06
CA ARG A 67 4.39 -0.61 16.99
C ARG A 67 4.97 0.72 16.49
N CYS A 68 4.65 1.15 15.27
CA CYS A 68 5.14 2.42 14.75
C CYS A 68 4.68 3.59 15.62
N LEU A 69 5.51 4.61 15.81
CA LEU A 69 5.13 5.84 16.50
C LEU A 69 4.19 6.66 15.62
N LYS A 70 3.15 7.29 16.19
CA LYS A 70 2.19 8.12 15.42
C LYS A 70 2.88 9.20 14.59
N VAL A 71 3.94 9.82 15.13
CA VAL A 71 4.71 10.86 14.43
C VAL A 71 5.33 10.35 13.13
N LEU A 72 5.81 9.10 13.10
CA LEU A 72 6.35 8.50 11.88
C LEU A 72 5.25 8.22 10.85
N ALA A 73 4.07 7.79 11.31
CA ALA A 73 2.90 7.62 10.44
C ALA A 73 2.44 8.95 9.82
N TYR A 74 2.35 10.03 10.61
CA TYR A 74 2.04 11.36 10.09
C TYR A 74 3.10 11.85 9.09
N LYS A 75 4.38 11.65 9.38
CA LYS A 75 5.46 12.02 8.45
C LYS A 75 5.35 11.25 7.12
N ARG A 76 4.98 9.96 7.15
CA ARG A 76 4.71 9.16 5.95
C ARG A 76 3.49 9.68 5.20
N LEU A 77 2.39 9.97 5.91
CA LEU A 77 1.16 10.51 5.33
C LEU A 77 1.41 11.81 4.56
N VAL A 78 2.20 12.74 5.12
CA VAL A 78 2.56 14.00 4.44
C VAL A 78 3.36 13.73 3.16
N LYS A 79 4.29 12.77 3.17
CA LYS A 79 5.09 12.40 1.98
C LYS A 79 4.27 11.73 0.88
N MET A 80 3.17 11.06 1.24
CA MET A 80 2.29 10.41 0.28
C MET A 80 1.58 11.41 -0.64
N ASN A 81 1.50 12.69 -0.28
CA ASN A 81 0.98 13.77 -1.13
C ASN A 81 -0.36 13.41 -1.80
N MET A 82 -1.28 12.84 -1.04
CA MET A 82 -2.61 12.42 -1.53
C MET A 82 -3.58 13.60 -1.56
N THR A 83 -4.51 13.58 -2.52
CA THR A 83 -5.55 14.60 -2.63
C THR A 83 -6.46 14.59 -1.40
N LEU A 84 -6.54 15.72 -0.70
CA LEU A 84 -7.47 15.91 0.41
C LEU A 84 -8.71 16.68 -0.07
N TYR A 85 -9.88 16.08 0.07
CA TYR A 85 -11.14 16.74 -0.26
C TYR A 85 -11.56 17.74 0.83
N LYS A 86 -12.46 18.67 0.48
CA LYS A 86 -12.92 19.75 1.39
C LYS A 86 -13.58 19.24 2.67
N ASP A 87 -14.13 18.03 2.64
CA ASP A 87 -14.73 17.35 3.78
C ASP A 87 -13.71 16.60 4.66
N GLY A 88 -12.41 16.74 4.36
CA GLY A 88 -11.31 16.09 5.06
C GLY A 88 -11.19 14.59 4.78
N THR A 89 -11.80 14.10 3.70
CA THR A 89 -11.67 12.72 3.23
C THR A 89 -10.60 12.57 2.15
N VAL A 90 -10.18 11.34 1.92
CA VAL A 90 -9.31 10.93 0.82
C VAL A 90 -9.96 9.76 0.09
N ASP A 91 -9.71 9.63 -1.21
CA ASP A 91 -10.23 8.52 -2.01
C ASP A 91 -9.29 7.31 -2.03
N PHE A 92 -9.87 6.12 -2.13
CA PHE A 92 -9.13 4.86 -2.15
C PHE A 92 -8.04 4.84 -3.23
N ASN A 93 -8.39 5.18 -4.47
CA ASN A 93 -7.45 5.11 -5.59
C ASN A 93 -6.26 6.05 -5.37
N GLY A 94 -6.52 7.30 -4.98
CA GLY A 94 -5.48 8.27 -4.67
C GLY A 94 -4.57 7.81 -3.52
N THR A 95 -5.15 7.27 -2.44
CA THR A 95 -4.36 6.73 -1.32
C THR A 95 -3.57 5.49 -1.73
N PHE A 96 -4.16 4.56 -2.49
CA PHE A 96 -3.54 3.34 -2.97
C PHE A 96 -2.33 3.64 -3.87
N PHE A 97 -2.50 4.51 -4.87
CA PHE A 97 -1.40 4.94 -5.72
C PHE A 97 -0.30 5.63 -4.92
N ALA A 98 -0.68 6.47 -3.95
CA ALA A 98 0.30 7.12 -3.09
C ALA A 98 1.09 6.13 -2.22
N LEU A 99 0.46 5.06 -1.71
CA LEU A 99 1.13 3.99 -0.97
C LEU A 99 2.17 3.28 -1.84
N VAL A 100 1.76 2.83 -3.02
CA VAL A 100 2.64 2.13 -3.98
C VAL A 100 3.81 3.01 -4.38
N ARG A 101 3.51 4.26 -4.78
CA ARG A 101 4.52 5.26 -5.16
C ARG A 101 5.54 5.47 -4.05
N THR A 102 5.10 5.57 -2.80
CA THR A 102 6.01 5.79 -1.66
C THR A 102 6.74 4.51 -1.24
N GLY A 103 6.15 3.32 -1.45
CA GLY A 103 6.79 2.02 -1.20
C GLY A 103 7.89 1.70 -2.21
N LEU A 104 7.73 2.13 -3.46
CA LEU A 104 8.72 1.99 -4.54
C LEU A 104 9.71 3.17 -4.62
N GLU A 105 9.63 4.12 -3.68
CA GLU A 105 10.46 5.33 -3.66
C GLU A 105 10.41 6.16 -4.97
N VAL A 106 9.28 6.13 -5.66
CA VAL A 106 9.06 6.90 -6.88
C VAL A 106 8.57 8.30 -6.50
N TYR A 107 9.45 9.30 -6.58
CA TYR A 107 9.08 10.68 -6.30
C TYR A 107 8.82 11.41 -7.62
N THR A 108 7.59 11.91 -7.80
CA THR A 108 7.32 12.95 -8.78
C THR A 108 7.74 14.27 -8.14
N GLU A 109 8.80 14.90 -8.67
CA GLU A 109 9.09 16.30 -8.37
C GLU A 109 7.88 17.14 -8.83
N ASN A 110 7.39 18.02 -7.94
CA ASN A 110 6.40 19.04 -8.28
C ASN A 110 7.11 20.28 -8.80
#